data_AF-A0A7W0Z5M9-F1
#
_entry.id   AF-A0A7W0Z5M9-F1
#
_cell.length_a   1.000
_cell.length_b   1.000
_cell.length_c   1.000
_cell.angle_alpha   90.00
_cell.angle_beta   90.00
_cell.angle_gamma   90.00
#
_symmetry.space_group_name_H-M   'P 1'
#
loop_
_entity.id
_entity.type
_entity.pdbx_description
1 polymer ?
#
loop_
_entity_poly.entity_id
_entity_poly.type
_entity_poly.pdbx_seq_one_letter_code
_entity_poly.pdbx_strand_id
1 'polypeptide(L)'
;PLTPPGRGLTEGQRRRRSVSRALAEAGYVEAPAYPFVDPGVYDVFGLDADDPRRRVVRLANPISDEEPGMRTTLLPGLLKTLARNRSRGQRDVALFELGLVFLSGQQSPPRLGVDRRPDDAETAALLASVPPQPWHVAIALSGQRQPAGWWGPGTPATWGDAVEAGRIVAATAGVELSVRAGQYPPWHPGRCAELMVDDRVVGQAGELNPGVLAVLDLPRGVCAMELDLDALPAAVAVRAPTISAYPPALVDVALVVADGVPAAEVQTALIAGAGESLESARLFDVFTGAQLGAGNRSLAYALSFRAPDRTLTSEEVTAARDAAVAEAGRRTGAQLRS
;
A
#
# COMPACT_ATOMS: atom_id res chain seq x y z
N PRO A 1 37.58 23.85 12.77
CA PRO A 1 36.80 22.72 13.31
C PRO A 1 37.05 21.44 12.48
N LEU A 2 37.52 20.36 13.11
CA LEU A 2 37.62 19.05 12.45
C LEU A 2 36.20 18.55 12.16
N THR A 3 35.89 18.35 10.89
CA THR A 3 34.61 17.78 10.47
C THR A 3 34.48 16.38 11.06
N PRO A 4 33.41 16.08 11.81
CA PRO A 4 33.24 14.74 12.36
C PRO A 4 33.18 13.70 11.23
N PRO A 5 33.69 12.48 11.44
CA PRO A 5 33.65 11.42 10.44
C PRO A 5 32.21 11.14 10.02
N GLY A 6 31.99 10.99 8.71
CA GLY A 6 30.65 10.76 8.15
C GLY A 6 30.03 9.48 8.72
N ARG A 7 28.82 9.57 9.26
CA ARG A 7 28.06 8.42 9.83
C ARG A 7 27.41 7.52 8.77
N GLY A 8 27.85 7.61 7.52
CA GLY A 8 27.25 6.94 6.37
C GLY A 8 25.86 7.51 6.00
N LEU A 9 25.09 6.72 5.25
CA LEU A 9 23.71 7.08 4.89
C LEU A 9 22.80 6.97 6.12
N THR A 10 21.95 7.99 6.30
CA THR A 10 20.83 7.98 7.25
C THR A 10 19.85 6.85 6.93
N GLU A 11 19.04 6.44 7.92
CA GLU A 11 18.02 5.41 7.72
C GLU A 11 17.06 5.77 6.57
N GLY A 12 16.54 7.00 6.54
CA GLY A 12 15.66 7.46 5.47
C GLY A 12 16.31 7.43 4.08
N GLN A 13 17.61 7.77 3.97
CA GLN A 13 18.35 7.64 2.71
C GLN A 13 18.50 6.18 2.26
N ARG A 14 18.75 5.25 3.20
CA ARG A 14 18.83 3.82 2.90
C ARG A 14 17.47 3.29 2.48
N ARG A 15 16.42 3.61 3.23
CA ARG A 15 15.03 3.23 2.95
C ARG A 15 14.61 3.63 1.54
N ARG A 16 14.78 4.90 1.16
CA ARG A 16 14.44 5.39 -0.20
C ARG A 16 15.17 4.61 -1.30
N ARG A 17 16.47 4.37 -1.13
CA ARG A 17 17.27 3.62 -2.11
C ARG A 17 16.82 2.16 -2.21
N SER A 18 16.57 1.51 -1.09
CA SER A 18 16.09 0.14 -1.06
C SER A 18 14.71 0.01 -1.70
N VAL A 19 13.79 0.92 -1.39
CA VAL A 19 12.43 0.93 -1.96
C VAL A 19 12.46 1.16 -3.48
N SER A 20 13.20 2.15 -3.97
CA SER A 20 13.36 2.38 -5.41
C SER A 20 13.93 1.14 -6.11
N ARG A 21 14.95 0.51 -5.52
CA ARG A 21 15.52 -0.73 -6.04
C ARG A 21 14.53 -1.89 -6.06
N ALA A 22 13.79 -2.11 -4.98
CA ALA A 22 12.83 -3.21 -4.87
C ALA A 22 11.69 -3.08 -5.89
N LEU A 23 11.19 -1.86 -6.12
CA LEU A 23 10.20 -1.61 -7.17
C LEU A 23 10.79 -1.84 -8.57
N ALA A 24 12.03 -1.40 -8.82
CA ALA A 24 12.70 -1.67 -10.08
C ALA A 24 12.90 -3.18 -10.32
N GLU A 25 13.31 -3.94 -9.30
CA GLU A 25 13.46 -5.40 -9.34
C GLU A 25 12.11 -6.11 -9.54
N ALA A 26 11.01 -5.53 -9.04
CA ALA A 26 9.66 -5.99 -9.31
C ALA A 26 9.16 -5.60 -10.73
N GLY A 27 9.96 -4.91 -11.55
CA GLY A 27 9.64 -4.58 -12.94
C GLY A 27 8.88 -3.27 -13.13
N TYR A 28 8.94 -2.35 -12.16
CA TYR A 28 8.46 -0.97 -12.34
C TYR A 28 9.60 -0.08 -12.86
N VAL A 29 9.26 0.94 -13.64
CA VAL A 29 10.23 1.92 -14.18
C VAL A 29 10.07 3.26 -13.46
N GLU A 30 11.17 3.80 -12.93
CA GLU A 30 11.13 5.10 -12.26
C GLU A 30 10.88 6.23 -13.26
N ALA A 31 9.88 7.06 -12.99
CA ALA A 31 9.46 8.15 -13.85
C ALA A 31 9.22 9.43 -13.05
N PRO A 32 10.29 10.19 -12.73
CA PRO A 32 10.17 11.45 -12.01
C PRO A 32 9.35 12.48 -12.81
N ALA A 33 8.33 13.05 -12.19
CA ALA A 33 7.51 14.10 -12.79
C ALA A 33 7.87 15.48 -12.20
N TYR A 34 7.52 16.55 -12.93
CA TYR A 34 7.59 17.89 -12.35
C TYR A 34 6.64 17.98 -11.14
N PRO A 35 7.02 18.73 -10.09
CA PRO A 35 6.21 18.86 -8.88
C PRO A 35 5.02 19.83 -9.05
N PHE A 36 4.79 20.32 -10.26
CA PHE A 36 3.75 21.29 -10.58
C PHE A 36 2.47 20.60 -11.06
N VAL A 37 1.33 21.11 -10.62
CA VAL A 37 0.01 20.57 -10.92
C VAL A 37 -0.98 21.68 -11.22
N ASP A 38 -1.92 21.38 -12.11
CA ASP A 38 -3.16 22.13 -12.23
C ASP A 38 -4.07 21.78 -11.04
N PRO A 39 -4.46 22.73 -10.18
CA PRO A 39 -5.41 22.48 -9.10
C PRO A 39 -6.76 21.90 -9.58
N GLY A 40 -7.15 22.12 -10.84
CA GLY A 40 -8.34 21.51 -11.45
C GLY A 40 -8.29 19.99 -11.53
N VAL A 41 -7.10 19.37 -11.45
CA VAL A 41 -6.97 17.91 -11.42
C VAL A 41 -7.67 17.28 -10.23
N TYR A 42 -7.83 18.01 -9.12
CA TYR A 42 -8.52 17.51 -7.93
C TYR A 42 -10.04 17.46 -8.12
N ASP A 43 -10.59 18.30 -9.01
CA ASP A 43 -11.98 18.20 -9.46
C ASP A 43 -12.17 16.96 -10.32
N VAL A 44 -11.21 16.69 -11.22
CA VAL A 44 -11.20 15.45 -12.03
C VAL A 44 -11.13 14.21 -11.14
N PHE A 45 -10.34 14.25 -10.08
CA PHE A 45 -10.25 13.16 -9.11
C PHE A 45 -11.52 13.02 -8.26
N GLY A 46 -12.46 13.97 -8.32
CA GLY A 46 -13.68 13.95 -7.55
C GLY A 46 -13.45 14.16 -6.05
N LEU A 47 -12.42 14.92 -5.67
CA LEU A 47 -12.13 15.20 -4.26
C LEU A 47 -13.16 16.16 -3.68
N ASP A 48 -13.57 15.97 -2.43
CA ASP A 48 -14.45 16.92 -1.74
C ASP A 48 -13.76 18.28 -1.58
N ALA A 49 -14.54 19.36 -1.43
CA ALA A 49 -14.02 20.72 -1.35
C ALA A 49 -13.05 20.92 -0.15
N ASP A 50 -13.32 20.24 0.97
CA ASP A 50 -12.53 20.33 2.19
C ASP A 50 -11.35 19.34 2.25
N ASP A 51 -11.15 18.54 1.19
CA ASP A 51 -10.08 17.54 1.11
C ASP A 51 -8.71 18.20 1.31
N PRO A 52 -7.87 17.72 2.25
CA PRO A 52 -6.55 18.30 2.50
C PRO A 52 -5.66 18.40 1.26
N ARG A 53 -5.82 17.49 0.28
CA ARG A 53 -5.04 17.50 -0.96
C ARG A 53 -5.36 18.69 -1.86
N ARG A 54 -6.50 19.38 -1.66
CA ARG A 54 -6.83 20.64 -2.36
C ARG A 54 -6.11 21.86 -1.81
N ARG A 55 -5.50 21.76 -0.62
CA ARG A 55 -4.73 22.86 0.01
C ARG A 55 -3.33 22.97 -0.60
N VAL A 56 -3.30 23.33 -1.89
CA VAL A 56 -2.07 23.47 -2.67
C VAL A 56 -1.29 24.72 -2.30
N VAL A 57 0.04 24.62 -2.26
CA VAL A 57 0.92 25.79 -2.27
C VAL A 57 0.96 26.33 -3.69
N ARG A 58 0.66 27.62 -3.90
CA ARG A 58 0.66 28.23 -5.24
C ARG A 58 1.94 29.02 -5.46
N LEU A 59 2.52 28.85 -6.64
CA LEU A 59 3.66 29.64 -7.07
C LEU A 59 3.20 31.04 -7.49
N ALA A 60 3.94 32.06 -7.07
CA ALA A 60 3.67 33.44 -7.48
C ALA A 60 3.98 33.67 -8.96
N ASN A 61 5.04 33.04 -9.48
CA ASN A 61 5.50 33.17 -10.86
C ASN A 61 5.75 31.76 -11.45
N PRO A 62 4.70 31.01 -11.80
CA PRO A 62 4.87 29.69 -12.39
C PRO A 62 5.45 29.79 -13.81
N ILE A 63 6.10 28.71 -14.28
CA ILE A 63 6.59 28.63 -15.66
C ILE A 63 5.40 28.52 -16.65
N SER A 64 4.33 27.85 -16.22
CA SER A 64 3.07 27.73 -16.96
C SER A 64 1.91 28.12 -16.04
N ASP A 65 1.04 29.00 -16.51
CA ASP A 65 -0.17 29.41 -15.78
C ASP A 65 -1.18 28.27 -15.61
N GLU A 66 -1.05 27.19 -16.40
CA GLU A 66 -1.87 25.97 -16.29
C GLU A 66 -1.47 25.10 -15.08
N GLU A 67 -0.23 25.17 -14.61
CA GLU A 67 0.27 24.35 -13.50
C GLU A 67 0.85 25.23 -12.36
N PRO A 68 0.04 26.09 -11.73
CA PRO A 68 0.53 27.03 -10.72
C PRO A 68 0.71 26.41 -9.33
N GLY A 69 0.20 25.19 -9.10
CA GLY A 69 0.19 24.54 -7.80
C GLY A 69 1.35 23.58 -7.59
N MET A 70 1.83 23.46 -6.36
CA MET A 70 2.70 22.37 -5.94
C MET A 70 1.87 21.13 -5.61
N ARG A 71 2.35 19.96 -6.02
CA ARG A 71 1.65 18.69 -5.84
C ARG A 71 1.46 18.30 -4.37
N THR A 72 0.27 17.87 -4.02
CA THR A 72 -0.07 17.23 -2.73
C THR A 72 -0.09 15.69 -2.79
N THR A 73 0.05 15.14 -4.00
CA THR A 73 0.05 13.71 -4.34
C THR A 73 0.91 13.50 -5.59
N LEU A 74 1.54 12.33 -5.72
CA LEU A 74 2.33 11.96 -6.90
C LEU A 74 1.47 11.50 -8.09
N LEU A 75 0.20 11.13 -7.86
CA LEU A 75 -0.65 10.52 -8.89
C LEU A 75 -0.84 11.38 -10.15
N PRO A 76 -1.08 12.71 -10.08
CA PRO A 76 -1.27 13.51 -11.30
C PRO A 76 -0.09 13.44 -12.27
N GLY A 77 1.14 13.57 -11.77
CA GLY A 77 2.35 13.52 -12.58
C GLY A 77 2.59 12.12 -13.17
N LEU A 78 2.34 11.09 -12.36
CA LEU A 78 2.52 9.70 -12.75
C LEU A 78 1.49 9.28 -13.83
N LEU A 79 0.23 9.68 -13.67
CA LEU A 79 -0.84 9.42 -14.64
C LEU A 79 -0.64 10.17 -15.95
N LYS A 80 -0.17 11.43 -15.90
CA LYS A 80 0.26 12.16 -17.11
C LYS A 80 1.38 11.43 -17.85
N THR A 81 2.34 10.85 -17.12
CA THR A 81 3.44 10.09 -17.71
C THR A 81 2.97 8.75 -18.29
N LEU A 82 2.03 8.08 -17.63
CA LEU A 82 1.38 6.89 -18.16
C LEU A 82 0.61 7.20 -19.45
N ALA A 83 -0.18 8.28 -19.47
CA ALA A 83 -0.91 8.75 -20.66
C ALA A 83 0.05 9.04 -21.83
N ARG A 84 1.18 9.69 -21.56
CA ARG A 84 2.24 9.95 -22.56
C ARG A 84 2.84 8.68 -23.15
N ASN A 85 3.03 7.64 -22.36
CA ASN A 85 3.53 6.35 -22.86
C ASN A 85 2.49 5.68 -23.77
N ARG A 86 1.22 5.70 -23.35
CA ARG A 86 0.12 5.14 -24.14
C ARG A 86 -0.10 5.84 -25.47
N SER A 87 -0.02 7.17 -25.50
CA SER A 87 -0.14 7.94 -26.76
C SER A 87 1.00 7.65 -27.74
N ARG A 88 2.12 7.11 -27.25
CA ARG A 88 3.27 6.64 -28.05
C ARG A 88 3.25 5.14 -28.34
N GLY A 89 2.11 4.48 -28.11
CA GLY A 89 1.89 3.06 -28.44
C GLY A 89 2.29 2.07 -27.35
N GLN A 90 2.86 2.52 -26.22
CA GLN A 90 3.21 1.64 -25.10
C GLN A 90 1.98 1.41 -24.22
N ARG A 91 1.36 0.24 -24.35
CA ARG A 91 0.09 -0.09 -23.65
C ARG A 91 0.32 -0.74 -22.29
N ASP A 92 1.37 -1.54 -22.20
CA ASP A 92 1.77 -2.31 -21.02
C ASP A 92 2.84 -1.50 -20.27
N VAL A 93 2.41 -0.81 -19.22
CA VAL A 93 3.20 0.24 -18.57
C VAL A 93 3.11 0.06 -17.06
N ALA A 94 4.27 -0.06 -16.41
CA ALA A 94 4.41 -0.09 -14.96
C ALA A 94 5.41 0.99 -14.54
N LEU A 95 4.92 2.08 -13.97
CA LEU A 95 5.73 3.22 -13.55
C LEU A 95 5.71 3.35 -12.04
N PHE A 96 6.78 3.91 -11.49
CA PHE A 96 6.80 4.40 -10.12
C PHE A 96 7.48 5.75 -10.01
N GLU A 97 7.17 6.49 -8.95
CA GLU A 97 7.87 7.72 -8.58
C GLU A 97 8.08 7.74 -7.07
N LEU A 98 9.25 8.22 -6.65
CA LEU A 98 9.57 8.51 -5.26
C LEU A 98 9.90 10.00 -5.17
N GLY A 99 9.12 10.76 -4.41
CA GLY A 99 9.17 12.22 -4.48
C GLY A 99 8.54 12.92 -3.28
N LEU A 100 8.92 14.18 -3.09
CA LEU A 100 8.28 15.05 -2.10
C LEU A 100 6.89 15.48 -2.57
N VAL A 101 5.96 15.58 -1.62
CA VAL A 101 4.68 16.30 -1.76
C VAL A 101 4.67 17.51 -0.82
N PHE A 102 3.77 18.47 -1.03
CA PHE A 102 3.75 19.74 -0.30
C PHE A 102 2.38 19.94 0.34
N LEU A 103 2.25 19.68 1.65
CA LEU A 103 0.97 19.61 2.35
C LEU A 103 0.62 20.92 3.09
N SER A 104 -0.67 21.13 3.39
CA SER A 104 -1.17 22.21 4.26
C SER A 104 -1.09 23.64 3.74
N GLY A 105 -0.95 23.85 2.43
CA GLY A 105 -1.06 25.17 1.81
C GLY A 105 0.03 26.17 2.25
N GLN A 106 -0.16 27.44 1.92
CA GLN A 106 0.84 28.48 2.11
C GLN A 106 0.79 29.11 3.50
N GLN A 107 1.95 29.25 4.13
CA GLN A 107 2.12 29.91 5.43
C GLN A 107 3.05 31.11 5.30
N SER A 108 2.93 32.09 6.21
CA SER A 108 3.78 33.27 6.24
C SER A 108 4.97 33.05 7.19
N PRO A 109 6.22 33.09 6.70
CA PRO A 109 7.39 32.92 7.55
C PRO A 109 7.63 34.15 8.45
N PRO A 110 8.21 33.97 9.64
CA PRO A 110 8.66 35.08 10.46
C PRO A 110 9.79 35.86 9.74
N ARG A 111 9.81 37.19 9.91
CA ARG A 111 10.88 38.05 9.40
C ARG A 111 11.99 38.15 10.45
N LEU A 112 13.12 37.52 10.18
CA LEU A 112 14.29 37.51 11.06
C LEU A 112 15.40 38.42 10.51
N GLY A 113 16.15 39.05 11.40
CA GLY A 113 17.38 39.77 11.05
C GLY A 113 18.51 38.81 10.64
N VAL A 114 19.56 39.36 10.03
CA VAL A 114 20.75 38.58 9.59
C VAL A 114 22.04 39.01 10.30
N ASP A 115 21.93 39.94 11.25
CA ASP A 115 23.02 40.46 12.08
C ASP A 115 23.51 39.45 13.13
N ARG A 116 22.67 38.46 13.45
CA ARG A 116 23.01 37.33 14.31
C ARG A 116 22.40 36.03 13.80
N ARG A 117 22.91 34.92 14.32
CA ARG A 117 22.25 33.62 14.17
C ARG A 117 20.88 33.66 14.87
N PRO A 118 19.81 33.10 14.26
CA PRO A 118 18.54 32.88 14.93
C PRO A 118 18.72 32.00 16.17
N ASP A 119 17.98 32.30 17.23
CA ASP A 119 17.89 31.41 18.37
C ASP A 119 17.05 30.16 18.05
N ASP A 120 16.98 29.21 18.98
CA ASP A 120 16.28 27.95 18.77
C ASP A 120 14.77 28.15 18.57
N ALA A 121 14.17 29.16 19.20
CA ALA A 121 12.75 29.47 19.07
C ALA A 121 12.44 30.11 17.71
N GLU A 122 13.28 31.04 17.26
CA GLU A 122 13.20 31.65 15.93
C GLU A 122 13.40 30.61 14.83
N THR A 123 14.36 29.69 15.02
CA THR A 123 14.60 28.58 14.09
C THR A 123 13.38 27.65 14.02
N ALA A 124 12.80 27.28 15.17
CA ALA A 124 11.60 26.45 15.21
C ALA A 124 10.40 27.12 14.53
N ALA A 125 10.19 28.42 14.77
CA ALA A 125 9.13 29.19 14.12
C ALA A 125 9.32 29.27 12.59
N LEU A 126 10.56 29.44 12.13
CA LEU A 126 10.88 29.44 10.71
C LEU A 126 10.59 28.08 10.07
N LEU A 127 11.03 26.97 10.68
CA LEU A 127 10.78 25.62 10.16
C LEU A 127 9.28 25.27 10.17
N ALA A 128 8.54 25.68 11.20
CA ALA A 128 7.09 25.48 11.27
C ALA A 128 6.32 26.23 10.19
N SER A 129 6.86 27.34 9.68
CA SER A 129 6.28 28.10 8.57
C SER A 129 6.46 27.45 7.20
N VAL A 130 7.32 26.41 7.10
CA VAL A 130 7.49 25.66 5.85
C VAL A 130 6.42 24.56 5.79
N PRO A 131 5.66 24.45 4.69
CA PRO A 131 4.68 23.38 4.51
C PRO A 131 5.33 21.99 4.72
N PRO A 132 4.66 21.04 5.41
CA PRO A 132 5.17 19.68 5.54
C PRO A 132 5.47 19.06 4.18
N GLN A 133 6.65 18.48 4.07
CA GLN A 133 7.16 17.88 2.82
C GLN A 133 7.55 16.42 3.03
N PRO A 134 6.58 15.51 3.24
CA PRO A 134 6.90 14.10 3.38
C PRO A 134 7.31 13.50 2.03
N TRP A 135 8.16 12.48 2.09
CA TRP A 135 8.43 11.62 0.95
C TRP A 135 7.27 10.67 0.72
N HIS A 136 6.72 10.70 -0.49
CA HIS A 136 5.77 9.71 -0.97
C HIS A 136 6.45 8.76 -1.97
N VAL A 137 5.87 7.57 -2.09
CA VAL A 137 6.13 6.65 -3.19
C VAL A 137 4.80 6.29 -3.84
N ALA A 138 4.75 6.31 -5.17
CA ALA A 138 3.57 5.96 -5.92
C ALA A 138 3.89 5.08 -7.12
N ILE A 139 2.92 4.27 -7.55
CA ILE A 139 2.97 3.45 -8.76
C ILE A 139 1.73 3.68 -9.62
N ALA A 140 1.86 3.46 -10.92
CA ALA A 140 0.75 3.40 -11.86
C ALA A 140 0.95 2.27 -12.86
N LEU A 141 -0.11 1.52 -13.12
CA LEU A 141 -0.14 0.30 -13.91
C LEU A 141 -1.21 0.40 -15.00
N SER A 142 -0.87 -0.04 -16.21
CA SER A 142 -1.80 -0.18 -17.34
C SER A 142 -1.41 -1.38 -18.19
N GLY A 143 -2.40 -2.03 -18.79
CA GLY A 143 -2.19 -3.14 -19.73
C GLY A 143 -1.82 -4.43 -19.03
N GLN A 144 -0.94 -5.21 -19.65
CA GLN A 144 -0.48 -6.49 -19.16
C GLN A 144 0.59 -6.32 -18.08
N ARG A 145 0.36 -6.92 -16.90
CA ARG A 145 1.37 -7.04 -15.85
C ARG A 145 2.42 -8.08 -16.22
N GLN A 146 1.96 -9.20 -16.80
CA GLN A 146 2.82 -10.22 -17.40
C GLN A 146 2.56 -10.25 -18.90
N PRO A 147 3.59 -10.06 -19.75
CA PRO A 147 3.41 -10.03 -21.18
C PRO A 147 2.92 -11.37 -21.72
N ALA A 148 2.07 -11.31 -22.75
CA ALA A 148 1.70 -12.47 -23.53
C ALA A 148 2.92 -13.00 -24.30
N GLY A 149 2.96 -14.31 -24.52
CA GLY A 149 4.07 -14.94 -25.23
C GLY A 149 3.79 -16.40 -25.55
N TRP A 150 4.83 -17.12 -25.98
CA TRP A 150 4.73 -18.55 -26.28
C TRP A 150 4.40 -19.42 -25.05
N TRP A 151 4.52 -18.86 -23.84
CA TRP A 151 4.16 -19.48 -22.56
C TRP A 151 2.72 -19.21 -22.11
N GLY A 152 1.93 -18.41 -22.86
CA GLY A 152 0.53 -18.16 -22.54
C GLY A 152 0.03 -16.75 -22.87
N PRO A 153 -1.26 -16.46 -22.56
CA PRO A 153 -1.93 -15.23 -22.95
C PRO A 153 -1.47 -13.96 -22.20
N GLY A 154 -0.56 -14.08 -21.24
CA GLY A 154 -0.20 -13.00 -20.32
C GLY A 154 -1.31 -12.72 -19.29
N THR A 155 -1.03 -11.79 -18.38
CA THR A 155 -1.94 -11.47 -17.27
C THR A 155 -2.11 -9.96 -17.18
N PRO A 156 -3.35 -9.42 -17.20
CA PRO A 156 -3.60 -8.00 -17.04
C PRO A 156 -3.19 -7.52 -15.65
N ALA A 157 -2.79 -6.27 -15.55
CA ALA A 157 -2.64 -5.61 -14.26
C ALA A 157 -4.01 -5.47 -13.58
N THR A 158 -4.02 -5.69 -12.26
CA THR A 158 -5.22 -5.64 -11.43
C THR A 158 -4.97 -4.79 -10.19
N TRP A 159 -6.04 -4.46 -9.46
CA TRP A 159 -5.94 -3.79 -8.16
C TRP A 159 -5.06 -4.57 -7.16
N GLY A 160 -4.97 -5.90 -7.32
CA GLY A 160 -4.10 -6.75 -6.50
C GLY A 160 -2.62 -6.44 -6.69
N ASP A 161 -2.20 -6.11 -7.90
CA ASP A 161 -0.81 -5.72 -8.19
C ASP A 161 -0.44 -4.39 -7.54
N ALA A 162 -1.40 -3.46 -7.43
CA ALA A 162 -1.20 -2.21 -6.72
C ALA A 162 -1.08 -2.40 -5.21
N VAL A 163 -1.89 -3.28 -4.62
CA VAL A 163 -1.76 -3.66 -3.20
C VAL A 163 -0.43 -4.36 -2.96
N GLU A 164 -0.01 -5.23 -3.87
CA GLU A 164 1.28 -5.92 -3.78
C GLU A 164 2.46 -4.95 -3.87
N ALA A 165 2.38 -3.90 -4.69
CA ALA A 165 3.37 -2.83 -4.68
C ALA A 165 3.51 -2.19 -3.30
N GLY A 166 2.39 -1.94 -2.61
CA GLY A 166 2.38 -1.44 -1.23
C GLY A 166 3.08 -2.41 -0.26
N ARG A 167 2.84 -3.71 -0.39
CA ARG A 167 3.51 -4.75 0.41
C ARG A 167 5.00 -4.83 0.14
N ILE A 168 5.43 -4.71 -1.12
CA ILE A 168 6.86 -4.65 -1.48
C ILE A 168 7.53 -3.46 -0.79
N VAL A 169 6.90 -2.27 -0.82
CA VAL A 169 7.41 -1.08 -0.14
C VAL A 169 7.52 -1.31 1.37
N ALA A 170 6.46 -1.81 2.00
CA ALA A 170 6.42 -2.07 3.44
C ALA A 170 7.45 -3.12 3.89
N ALA A 171 7.53 -4.26 3.19
CA ALA A 171 8.51 -5.30 3.46
C ALA A 171 9.94 -4.79 3.31
N THR A 172 10.20 -3.96 2.30
CA THR A 172 11.51 -3.33 2.08
C THR A 172 11.85 -2.30 3.17
N ALA A 173 10.83 -1.62 3.71
CA ALA A 173 10.97 -0.71 4.84
C ALA A 173 11.05 -1.45 6.20
N GLY A 174 10.85 -2.78 6.22
CA GLY A 174 10.88 -3.58 7.44
C GLY A 174 9.66 -3.36 8.34
N VAL A 175 8.50 -3.05 7.75
CA VAL A 175 7.24 -2.82 8.46
C VAL A 175 6.18 -3.80 7.98
N GLU A 176 5.32 -4.25 8.90
CA GLU A 176 4.18 -5.09 8.57
C GLU A 176 3.02 -4.23 8.07
N LEU A 177 2.41 -4.62 6.95
CA LEU A 177 1.33 -3.87 6.31
C LEU A 177 0.02 -4.64 6.41
N SER A 178 -0.97 -4.03 7.04
CA SER A 178 -2.35 -4.48 6.99
C SER A 178 -3.11 -3.76 5.87
N VAL A 179 -4.12 -4.44 5.32
CA VAL A 179 -4.87 -3.94 4.17
C VAL A 179 -6.36 -4.04 4.48
N ARG A 180 -7.07 -2.93 4.34
CA ARG A 180 -8.52 -2.85 4.57
C ARG A 180 -9.23 -2.29 3.34
N ALA A 181 -10.47 -2.71 3.09
CA ALA A 181 -11.30 -2.09 2.07
C ALA A 181 -11.52 -0.60 2.38
N GLY A 182 -11.24 0.27 1.41
CA GLY A 182 -11.43 1.71 1.52
C GLY A 182 -12.41 2.22 0.48
N GLN A 183 -13.02 3.38 0.72
CA GLN A 183 -13.85 4.09 -0.26
C GLN A 183 -13.49 5.56 -0.26
N TYR A 184 -12.64 5.95 -1.20
CA TYR A 184 -12.14 7.32 -1.25
C TYR A 184 -11.72 7.71 -2.68
N PRO A 185 -12.03 8.93 -3.15
CA PRO A 185 -11.57 9.39 -4.45
C PRO A 185 -10.03 9.55 -4.51
N PRO A 186 -9.37 9.27 -5.66
CA PRO A 186 -9.93 8.95 -7.00
C PRO A 186 -10.17 7.46 -7.27
N TRP A 187 -10.23 6.62 -6.23
CA TRP A 187 -10.27 5.16 -6.39
C TRP A 187 -11.66 4.62 -6.74
N HIS A 188 -11.69 3.41 -7.29
CA HIS A 188 -12.92 2.67 -7.52
C HIS A 188 -13.50 2.18 -6.17
N PRO A 189 -14.79 2.43 -5.85
CA PRO A 189 -15.37 2.14 -4.52
C PRO A 189 -15.26 0.68 -4.07
N GLY A 190 -15.38 -0.28 -5.00
CA GLY A 190 -15.26 -1.71 -4.69
C GLY A 190 -13.86 -2.31 -4.89
N ARG A 191 -12.87 -1.52 -5.33
CA ARG A 191 -11.52 -1.99 -5.70
C ARG A 191 -10.45 -1.03 -5.19
N CYS A 192 -10.67 -0.52 -3.98
CA CYS A 192 -9.79 0.39 -3.27
C CYS A 192 -9.44 -0.23 -1.92
N ALA A 193 -8.18 -0.10 -1.55
CA ALA A 193 -7.66 -0.56 -0.29
C ALA A 193 -6.91 0.57 0.42
N GLU A 194 -7.14 0.68 1.72
CA GLU A 194 -6.30 1.46 2.62
C GLU A 194 -5.12 0.58 3.05
N LEU A 195 -3.93 1.17 2.95
CA LEU A 195 -2.68 0.57 3.40
C LEU A 195 -2.40 1.09 4.81
N MET A 196 -2.29 0.18 5.77
CA MET A 196 -2.20 0.51 7.19
C MET A 196 -0.93 -0.09 7.80
N VAL A 197 -0.29 0.69 8.65
CA VAL A 197 0.75 0.21 9.58
C VAL A 197 0.25 0.50 10.97
N ASP A 198 0.19 -0.55 11.79
CA ASP A 198 -0.57 -0.56 13.04
C ASP A 198 -2.03 -0.10 12.75
N ASP A 199 -2.50 0.96 13.43
CA ASP A 199 -3.84 1.54 13.25
C ASP A 199 -3.85 2.82 12.38
N ARG A 200 -2.73 3.15 11.72
CA ARG A 200 -2.60 4.37 10.92
C ARG A 200 -2.63 4.06 9.43
N VAL A 201 -3.50 4.76 8.70
CA VAL A 201 -3.48 4.76 7.22
C VAL A 201 -2.23 5.50 6.75
N VAL A 202 -1.37 4.79 6.01
CA VAL A 202 -0.13 5.32 5.43
C VAL A 202 -0.24 5.49 3.91
N GLY A 203 -1.29 4.96 3.28
CA GLY A 203 -1.47 5.06 1.84
C GLY A 203 -2.76 4.43 1.36
N GLN A 204 -2.95 4.46 0.04
CA GLN A 204 -4.04 3.77 -0.64
C GLN A 204 -3.53 3.05 -1.88
N ALA A 205 -4.21 1.96 -2.24
CA ALA A 205 -3.92 1.19 -3.45
C ALA A 205 -5.20 0.65 -4.07
N GLY A 206 -5.25 0.55 -5.40
CA GLY A 206 -6.37 -0.07 -6.07
C GLY A 206 -6.52 0.29 -7.54
N GLU A 207 -7.71 0.05 -8.07
CA GLU A 207 -8.11 0.51 -9.40
C GLU A 207 -8.67 1.93 -9.31
N LEU A 208 -8.34 2.77 -10.29
CA LEU A 208 -8.88 4.12 -10.37
C LEU A 208 -10.34 4.12 -10.85
N ASN A 209 -11.12 5.11 -10.41
CA ASN A 209 -12.51 5.24 -10.80
C ASN A 209 -12.64 5.43 -12.33
N PRO A 210 -13.51 4.69 -13.03
CA PRO A 210 -13.70 4.83 -14.48
C PRO A 210 -14.06 6.24 -14.94
N GLY A 211 -14.76 7.02 -14.11
CA GLY A 211 -15.08 8.42 -14.42
C GLY A 211 -13.83 9.30 -14.46
N VAL A 212 -12.92 9.12 -13.50
CA VAL A 212 -11.62 9.82 -13.46
C VAL A 212 -10.79 9.44 -14.68
N LEU A 213 -10.73 8.14 -15.00
CA LEU A 213 -9.97 7.62 -16.14
C LEU A 213 -10.46 8.17 -17.49
N ALA A 214 -11.77 8.30 -17.66
CA ALA A 214 -12.36 8.85 -18.89
C ALA A 214 -11.95 10.31 -19.11
N VAL A 215 -11.94 11.14 -18.06
CA VAL A 215 -11.52 12.55 -18.16
C VAL A 215 -10.02 12.68 -18.46
N LEU A 216 -9.21 11.73 -17.98
CA LEU A 216 -7.75 11.70 -18.23
C LEU A 216 -7.35 11.00 -19.54
N ASP A 217 -8.30 10.57 -20.37
CA ASP A 217 -8.07 9.75 -21.58
C ASP A 217 -7.24 8.47 -21.32
N LEU A 218 -7.49 7.86 -20.15
CA LEU A 218 -6.86 6.63 -19.71
C LEU A 218 -7.81 5.43 -19.90
N PRO A 219 -7.28 4.22 -20.14
CA PRO A 219 -8.12 3.05 -20.31
C PRO A 219 -8.72 2.64 -18.97
N ARG A 220 -9.79 1.85 -19.02
CA ARG A 220 -10.28 1.15 -17.82
C ARG A 220 -9.22 0.19 -17.29
N GLY A 221 -9.25 -0.09 -15.99
CA GLY A 221 -8.33 -1.02 -15.34
C GLY A 221 -6.97 -0.43 -14.99
N VAL A 222 -6.76 0.88 -15.15
CA VAL A 222 -5.55 1.52 -14.59
C VAL A 222 -5.58 1.40 -13.07
N CYS A 223 -4.51 0.83 -12.54
CA CYS A 223 -4.33 0.65 -11.11
C CYS A 223 -3.19 1.54 -10.63
N ALA A 224 -3.26 1.97 -9.37
CA ALA A 224 -2.24 2.80 -8.76
C ALA A 224 -2.12 2.49 -7.26
N MET A 225 -1.02 2.92 -6.68
CA MET A 225 -0.82 2.94 -5.23
C MET A 225 -0.04 4.20 -4.90
N GLU A 226 -0.36 4.85 -3.77
CA GLU A 226 0.44 5.91 -3.20
C GLU A 226 0.55 5.71 -1.69
N LEU A 227 1.76 5.88 -1.16
CA LEU A 227 2.10 5.67 0.25
C LEU A 227 3.04 6.77 0.75
N ASP A 228 2.77 7.29 1.94
CA ASP A 228 3.65 8.20 2.69
C ASP A 228 4.78 7.38 3.34
N LEU A 229 5.98 7.52 2.79
CA LEU A 229 7.16 6.76 3.20
C LEU A 229 7.72 7.25 4.54
N ASP A 230 7.50 8.53 4.87
CA ASP A 230 7.93 9.15 6.12
C ASP A 230 6.94 8.84 7.26
N ALA A 231 5.69 8.47 6.94
CA ALA A 231 4.74 7.93 7.91
C ALA A 231 5.08 6.50 8.38
N LEU A 232 5.94 5.77 7.66
CA LEU A 232 6.37 4.44 8.08
C LEU A 232 7.33 4.52 9.28
N PRO A 233 7.13 3.74 10.34
CA PRO A 233 8.02 3.73 11.50
C PRO A 233 9.43 3.25 11.13
N ALA A 234 10.40 3.44 12.02
CA ALA A 234 11.72 2.84 11.88
C ALA A 234 11.60 1.32 11.82
N ALA A 235 12.44 0.67 11.00
CA ALA A 235 12.41 -0.78 10.90
C ALA A 235 12.68 -1.41 12.29
N VAL A 236 11.85 -2.38 12.69
CA VAL A 236 12.04 -3.08 13.96
C VAL A 236 13.34 -3.90 13.89
N ALA A 237 14.09 -3.93 15.00
CA ALA A 237 15.30 -4.75 15.08
C ALA A 237 15.00 -6.21 14.73
N VAL A 238 15.84 -6.81 13.88
CA VAL A 238 15.72 -8.19 13.44
C VAL A 238 15.69 -9.12 14.66
N ARG A 239 14.58 -9.82 14.85
CA ARG A 239 14.47 -10.88 15.86
C ARG A 239 14.92 -12.19 15.24
N ALA A 240 15.78 -12.93 15.93
CA ALA A 240 16.18 -14.27 15.51
C ALA A 240 14.97 -15.20 15.61
N PRO A 241 14.48 -15.79 14.50
CA PRO A 241 13.35 -16.71 14.56
C PRO A 241 13.79 -18.04 15.18
N THR A 242 12.93 -18.63 16.02
CA THR A 242 13.11 -20.01 16.46
C THR A 242 12.63 -20.94 15.35
N ILE A 243 13.53 -21.80 14.85
CA ILE A 243 13.20 -22.77 13.81
C ILE A 243 13.14 -24.16 14.45
N SER A 244 11.93 -24.73 14.50
CA SER A 244 11.72 -26.08 15.03
C SER A 244 12.11 -27.15 14.00
N ALA A 245 12.88 -28.14 14.45
CA ALA A 245 13.31 -29.28 13.64
C ALA A 245 12.25 -30.40 13.55
N TYR A 246 11.15 -30.30 14.31
CA TYR A 246 10.08 -31.30 14.33
C TYR A 246 9.16 -31.18 13.09
N PRO A 247 8.63 -32.28 12.55
CA PRO A 247 7.80 -32.22 11.34
C PRO A 247 6.52 -31.39 11.56
N PRO A 248 6.09 -30.59 10.56
CA PRO A 248 4.82 -29.88 10.63
C PRO A 248 3.64 -30.82 10.38
N ALA A 249 2.51 -30.54 11.01
CA ALA A 249 1.22 -31.13 10.66
C ALA A 249 0.44 -30.14 9.79
N LEU A 250 0.05 -30.57 8.60
CA LEU A 250 -0.69 -29.77 7.63
C LEU A 250 -2.18 -30.11 7.68
N VAL A 251 -3.02 -29.10 7.80
CA VAL A 251 -4.47 -29.26 7.90
C VAL A 251 -5.15 -28.20 7.04
N ASP A 252 -6.03 -28.64 6.16
CA ASP A 252 -6.86 -27.74 5.39
C ASP A 252 -8.24 -27.57 6.06
N VAL A 253 -8.74 -26.34 6.09
CA VAL A 253 -10.09 -26.01 6.55
C VAL A 253 -10.83 -25.21 5.49
N ALA A 254 -12.08 -25.59 5.22
CA ALA A 254 -12.96 -24.85 4.33
C ALA A 254 -14.08 -24.20 5.14
N LEU A 255 -14.15 -22.87 5.10
CA LEU A 255 -15.09 -22.07 5.88
C LEU A 255 -16.05 -21.33 4.97
N VAL A 256 -17.35 -21.54 5.16
CA VAL A 256 -18.41 -20.76 4.50
C VAL A 256 -18.65 -19.49 5.30
N VAL A 257 -18.60 -18.34 4.63
CA VAL A 257 -18.84 -17.01 5.19
C VAL A 257 -19.70 -16.18 4.24
N ALA A 258 -20.35 -15.14 4.77
CA ALA A 258 -21.01 -14.15 3.92
C ALA A 258 -20.00 -13.41 3.03
N ASP A 259 -20.41 -13.04 1.81
CA ASP A 259 -19.52 -12.45 0.79
C ASP A 259 -18.83 -11.15 1.25
N GLY A 260 -19.48 -10.39 2.13
CA GLY A 260 -18.95 -9.14 2.66
C GLY A 260 -17.84 -9.30 3.70
N VAL A 261 -17.66 -10.50 4.28
CA VAL A 261 -16.65 -10.76 5.32
C VAL A 261 -15.25 -10.83 4.69
N PRO A 262 -14.31 -9.93 5.02
CA PRO A 262 -12.96 -9.98 4.48
C PRO A 262 -12.23 -11.28 4.83
N ALA A 263 -11.55 -11.89 3.85
CA ALA A 263 -10.79 -13.12 4.09
C ALA A 263 -9.70 -12.93 5.17
N ALA A 264 -9.08 -11.75 5.24
CA ALA A 264 -8.08 -11.42 6.25
C ALA A 264 -8.65 -11.47 7.69
N GLU A 265 -9.93 -11.13 7.90
CA GLU A 265 -10.56 -11.23 9.22
C GLU A 265 -10.76 -12.69 9.64
N VAL A 266 -11.16 -13.55 8.70
CA VAL A 266 -11.28 -14.99 8.92
C VAL A 266 -9.92 -15.60 9.24
N GLN A 267 -8.88 -15.22 8.49
CA GLN A 267 -7.50 -15.65 8.73
C GLN A 267 -7.00 -15.20 10.11
N THR A 268 -7.26 -13.95 10.50
CA THR A 268 -6.87 -13.41 11.81
C THR A 268 -7.59 -14.16 12.94
N ALA A 269 -8.88 -14.49 12.75
CA ALA A 269 -9.64 -15.26 13.73
C ALA A 269 -9.11 -16.70 13.85
N LEU A 270 -8.76 -17.34 12.72
CA LEU A 270 -8.11 -18.65 12.71
C LEU A 270 -6.78 -18.63 13.48
N ILE A 271 -5.92 -17.63 13.21
CA ILE A 271 -4.64 -17.48 13.91
C ILE A 271 -4.84 -17.30 15.41
N ALA A 272 -5.78 -16.43 15.80
CA ALA A 272 -6.07 -16.17 17.21
C ALA A 272 -6.60 -17.41 17.95
N GLY A 273 -7.42 -18.24 17.30
CA GLY A 273 -8.00 -19.44 17.91
C GLY A 273 -7.08 -20.66 17.90
N ALA A 274 -6.14 -20.74 16.95
CA ALA A 274 -5.23 -21.87 16.79
C ALA A 274 -4.11 -21.93 17.85
N GLY A 275 -3.80 -20.79 18.50
CA GLY A 275 -2.79 -20.68 19.55
C GLY A 275 -1.35 -20.74 19.02
N GLU A 276 -0.40 -20.93 19.94
CA GLU A 276 1.04 -20.82 19.67
C GLU A 276 1.60 -21.92 18.76
N SER A 277 0.89 -23.04 18.63
CA SER A 277 1.29 -24.16 17.77
C SER A 277 1.08 -23.88 16.28
N LEU A 278 0.33 -22.83 15.92
CA LEU A 278 0.12 -22.47 14.52
C LEU A 278 1.34 -21.73 13.97
N GLU A 279 2.01 -22.36 13.02
CA GLU A 279 3.17 -21.80 12.31
C GLU A 279 2.73 -20.89 11.15
N SER A 280 1.68 -21.27 10.42
CA SER A 280 1.11 -20.42 9.36
C SER A 280 -0.33 -20.76 9.03
N ALA A 281 -1.07 -19.76 8.55
CA ALA A 281 -2.38 -19.92 7.92
C ALA A 281 -2.36 -19.20 6.56
N ARG A 282 -2.73 -19.89 5.47
CA ARG A 282 -2.71 -19.31 4.13
C ARG A 282 -3.98 -19.65 3.37
N LEU A 283 -4.68 -18.62 2.88
CA LEU A 283 -5.78 -18.79 1.94
C LEU A 283 -5.25 -19.36 0.63
N PHE A 284 -5.86 -20.42 0.10
CA PHE A 284 -5.47 -21.00 -1.18
C PHE A 284 -6.63 -21.16 -2.17
N ASP A 285 -7.88 -21.11 -1.71
CA ASP A 285 -9.04 -21.18 -2.61
C ASP A 285 -10.20 -20.31 -2.10
N VAL A 286 -10.93 -19.72 -3.06
CA VAL A 286 -12.15 -18.94 -2.84
C VAL A 286 -13.19 -19.45 -3.82
N PHE A 287 -14.16 -20.20 -3.31
CA PHE A 287 -15.22 -20.81 -4.11
C PHE A 287 -16.54 -20.08 -3.91
N THR A 288 -17.22 -19.75 -5.00
CA THR A 288 -18.59 -19.22 -5.03
C THR A 288 -19.46 -20.17 -5.83
N GLY A 289 -20.69 -20.44 -5.37
CA GLY A 289 -21.59 -21.35 -6.08
C GLY A 289 -22.94 -21.50 -5.41
N ALA A 290 -23.95 -21.88 -6.19
CA ALA A 290 -25.34 -21.98 -5.73
C ALA A 290 -25.52 -22.92 -4.52
N GLN A 291 -24.65 -23.94 -4.38
CA GLN A 291 -24.65 -24.89 -3.28
C GLN A 291 -24.32 -24.26 -1.91
N LEU A 292 -23.70 -23.07 -1.88
CA LEU A 292 -23.36 -22.35 -0.65
C LEU A 292 -24.49 -21.43 -0.15
N GLY A 293 -25.57 -21.30 -0.95
CA GLY A 293 -26.58 -20.26 -0.76
C GLY A 293 -26.14 -18.91 -1.33
N ALA A 294 -27.11 -18.11 -1.78
CA ALA A 294 -26.83 -16.78 -2.32
C ALA A 294 -26.22 -15.86 -1.25
N GLY A 295 -25.19 -15.09 -1.61
CA GLY A 295 -24.50 -14.17 -0.71
C GLY A 295 -23.43 -14.81 0.17
N ASN A 296 -23.06 -16.08 -0.07
CA ASN A 296 -22.02 -16.79 0.64
C ASN A 296 -20.90 -17.26 -0.29
N ARG A 297 -19.72 -17.38 0.28
CA ARG A 297 -18.52 -17.96 -0.34
C ARG A 297 -17.81 -18.90 0.62
N SER A 298 -17.08 -19.85 0.06
CA SER A 298 -16.24 -20.79 0.79
C SER A 298 -14.78 -20.35 0.66
N LEU A 299 -14.11 -20.18 1.79
CA LEU A 299 -12.69 -19.84 1.88
C LEU A 299 -11.92 -21.05 2.39
N ALA A 300 -10.95 -21.54 1.61
CA ALA A 300 -10.11 -22.67 2.01
C ALA A 300 -8.73 -22.17 2.50
N TYR A 301 -8.37 -22.56 3.71
CA TYR A 301 -7.10 -22.22 4.36
C TYR A 301 -6.27 -23.46 4.60
N ALA A 302 -5.00 -23.37 4.24
CA ALA A 302 -3.97 -24.33 4.64
C ALA A 302 -3.35 -23.85 5.94
N LEU A 303 -3.47 -24.65 7.00
CA LEU A 303 -2.90 -24.42 8.32
C LEU A 303 -1.69 -25.34 8.52
N SER A 304 -0.58 -24.79 8.99
CA SER A 304 0.60 -25.57 9.39
C SER A 304 0.77 -25.44 10.89
N PHE A 305 0.78 -26.57 11.59
CA PHE A 305 1.01 -26.65 13.02
C PHE A 305 2.36 -27.28 13.32
N ARG A 306 3.10 -26.70 14.26
CA ARG A 306 4.39 -27.24 14.71
C ARG A 306 4.70 -26.81 16.14
N ALA A 307 5.06 -27.76 16.98
CA ALA A 307 5.59 -27.47 18.31
C ALA A 307 7.11 -27.23 18.28
N PRO A 308 7.66 -26.42 19.20
CA PRO A 308 9.10 -26.14 19.26
C PRO A 308 9.92 -27.31 19.81
N ASP A 309 9.31 -28.20 20.59
CA ASP A 309 9.97 -29.16 21.48
C ASP A 309 9.56 -30.63 21.24
N ARG A 310 8.54 -30.88 20.42
CA ARG A 310 8.05 -32.23 20.12
C ARG A 310 7.33 -32.33 18.77
N THR A 311 7.11 -33.56 18.33
CA THR A 311 6.14 -33.85 17.26
C THR A 311 4.73 -33.76 17.83
N LEU A 312 3.86 -32.98 17.19
CA LEU A 312 2.45 -32.88 17.56
C LEU A 312 1.72 -34.18 17.23
N THR A 313 0.85 -34.61 18.13
CA THR A 313 -0.05 -35.74 17.91
C THR A 313 -1.27 -35.31 17.08
N SER A 314 -1.92 -36.27 16.41
CA SER A 314 -3.15 -35.99 15.64
C SER A 314 -4.27 -35.40 16.50
N GLU A 315 -4.35 -35.79 17.77
CA GLU A 315 -5.34 -35.28 18.73
C GLU A 315 -5.10 -33.80 19.06
N GLU A 316 -3.84 -33.41 19.32
CA GLU A 316 -3.46 -32.02 19.57
C GLU A 316 -3.74 -31.13 18.35
N VAL A 317 -3.41 -31.61 17.15
CA VAL A 317 -3.65 -30.87 15.90
C VAL A 317 -5.15 -30.70 15.65
N THR A 318 -5.94 -31.74 15.88
CA THR A 318 -7.40 -31.70 15.73
C THR A 318 -8.01 -30.71 16.72
N ALA A 319 -7.58 -30.73 17.98
CA ALA A 319 -8.04 -29.78 19.00
C ALA A 319 -7.69 -28.33 18.64
N ALA A 320 -6.47 -28.08 18.15
CA ALA A 320 -6.05 -26.74 17.73
C ALA A 320 -6.84 -26.24 16.50
N ARG A 321 -7.08 -27.12 15.53
CA ARG A 321 -7.96 -26.83 14.38
C ARG A 321 -9.37 -26.47 14.85
N ASP A 322 -9.96 -27.27 15.73
CA ASP A 322 -11.34 -27.07 16.19
C ASP A 322 -11.47 -25.76 16.98
N ALA A 323 -10.48 -25.41 17.79
CA ALA A 323 -10.40 -24.11 18.45
C ALA A 323 -10.29 -22.94 17.45
N ALA A 324 -9.47 -23.08 16.41
CA ALA A 324 -9.33 -22.08 15.34
C ALA A 324 -10.66 -21.85 14.60
N VAL A 325 -11.34 -22.94 14.23
CA VAL A 325 -12.63 -22.88 13.53
C VAL A 325 -13.72 -22.31 14.42
N ALA A 326 -13.76 -22.68 15.71
CA ALA A 326 -14.71 -22.12 16.66
C ALA A 326 -14.53 -20.61 16.82
N GLU A 327 -13.29 -20.12 16.90
CA GLU A 327 -13.00 -18.69 17.00
C GLU A 327 -13.34 -17.93 15.72
N ALA A 328 -13.05 -18.51 14.55
CA ALA A 328 -13.50 -17.98 13.26
C ALA A 328 -15.04 -17.89 13.20
N GLY A 329 -15.74 -18.93 13.64
CA GLY A 329 -17.20 -18.92 13.74
C GLY A 329 -17.73 -17.82 14.65
N ARG A 330 -17.10 -17.64 15.82
CA ARG A 330 -17.50 -16.62 16.80
C ARG A 330 -17.29 -15.19 16.29
N ARG A 331 -16.17 -14.90 15.60
CA ARG A 331 -15.83 -13.54 15.15
C ARG A 331 -16.47 -13.15 13.84
N THR A 332 -16.58 -14.08 12.89
CA THR A 332 -16.95 -13.76 11.50
C THR A 332 -18.19 -14.50 11.02
N GLY A 333 -18.84 -15.30 11.88
CA GLY A 333 -19.97 -16.15 11.49
C GLY A 333 -19.58 -17.30 10.55
N ALA A 334 -18.29 -17.64 10.48
CA ALA A 334 -17.80 -18.71 9.63
C ALA A 334 -18.35 -20.08 10.05
N GLN A 335 -18.72 -20.91 9.08
CA GLN A 335 -19.19 -22.27 9.31
C GLN A 335 -18.28 -23.26 8.59
N LEU A 336 -17.87 -24.33 9.28
CA LEU A 336 -17.09 -25.39 8.66
C LEU A 336 -17.90 -26.08 7.58
N ARG A 337 -17.33 -26.17 6.39
CA ARG A 337 -17.90 -26.94 5.28
C ARG A 337 -17.55 -28.41 5.49
N SER A 338 -18.57 -29.23 5.75
CA SER A 338 -18.49 -30.69 5.77
C SER A 338 -18.42 -31.29 4.38
#